data_AF-A0A3N1XEK6-F1
#
_entry.id   AF-A0A3N1XEK6-F1
#
_cell.length_a   1.000
_cell.length_b   1.000
_cell.length_c   1.000
_cell.angle_alpha   90.00
_cell.angle_beta   90.00
_cell.angle_gamma   90.00
#
_symmetry.space_group_name_H-M   'P 1'
#
loop_
_entity.id
_entity.type
_entity.pdbx_description
1 polymer ?
#
loop_
_entity_poly.entity_id
_entity_poly.type
_entity_poly.pdbx_seq_one_letter_code
_entity_poly.pdbx_strand_id
1 'polypeptide(L)'
;MIGTQRTGNVPGVVISAVSHEGLSVTVDGRPARLAIVTEDGQVIAAGDSVAKEAEAVAVNNYRNFLKGQGFLRILSKPIEPSVIAEPIPKRAAPRSRGTRR
;
A
#
# COMPACT_ATOMS: atom_id res chain seq x y z
N MET A 1 19.95 -0.24 -10.10
CA MET A 1 18.75 0.41 -10.67
C MET A 1 19.03 0.78 -12.13
N ILE A 2 19.33 -0.21 -12.98
CA ILE A 2 19.53 0.00 -14.43
C ILE A 2 18.58 -0.96 -15.14
N GLY A 3 17.93 -0.48 -16.19
CA GLY A 3 16.91 -1.20 -16.93
C GLY A 3 15.51 -1.09 -16.33
N THR A 4 14.50 -1.46 -17.13
CA THR A 4 13.10 -1.49 -16.71
C THR A 4 12.91 -2.49 -15.59
N GLN A 5 12.38 -2.04 -14.46
CA GLN A 5 12.03 -2.92 -13.37
C GLN A 5 10.74 -3.67 -13.73
N ARG A 6 10.71 -4.98 -13.47
CA ARG A 6 9.53 -5.81 -13.74
C ARG A 6 8.41 -5.46 -12.75
N THR A 7 7.24 -5.11 -13.27
CA THR A 7 6.01 -4.91 -12.50
C THR A 7 5.02 -6.07 -12.73
N GLY A 8 3.92 -6.11 -11.97
CA GLY A 8 2.85 -7.12 -12.15
C GLY A 8 3.10 -8.46 -11.46
N ASN A 9 3.94 -8.48 -10.41
CA ASN A 9 4.22 -9.71 -9.65
C ASN A 9 3.09 -10.12 -8.69
N VAL A 10 2.15 -9.22 -8.41
CA VAL A 10 1.00 -9.47 -7.53
C VAL A 10 -0.25 -9.56 -8.42
N PRO A 11 -0.83 -10.76 -8.61
CA PRO A 11 -1.99 -10.95 -9.48
C PRO A 11 -3.16 -10.05 -9.07
N GLY A 12 -3.83 -9.44 -10.05
CA GLY A 12 -4.98 -8.56 -9.84
C GLY A 12 -4.65 -7.20 -9.24
N VAL A 13 -3.41 -6.96 -8.77
CA VAL A 13 -3.02 -5.70 -8.13
C VAL A 13 -2.27 -4.81 -9.11
N VAL A 14 -2.74 -3.57 -9.24
CA VAL A 14 -2.08 -2.53 -10.03
C VAL A 14 -1.74 -1.37 -9.10
N ILE A 15 -0.45 -1.04 -9.02
CA ILE A 15 0.05 0.17 -8.37
C ILE A 15 0.46 1.13 -9.48
N SER A 16 -0.09 2.34 -9.47
CA SER A 16 0.25 3.40 -10.43
C SER A 16 0.66 4.66 -9.67
N ALA A 17 1.45 5.50 -10.34
CA ALA A 17 1.79 6.82 -9.84
C ALA A 17 1.72 7.81 -11.01
N VAL A 18 1.04 8.94 -10.79
CA VAL A 18 0.96 10.05 -11.74
C VAL A 18 1.52 11.28 -11.06
N SER A 19 2.44 12.00 -11.73
CA SER A 19 3.23 13.08 -11.11
C SER A 19 2.43 14.18 -10.41
N HIS A 20 1.15 14.35 -10.73
CA HIS A 20 0.26 15.36 -10.15
C HIS A 20 -0.95 14.78 -9.39
N GLU A 21 -1.19 13.46 -9.45
CA GLU A 21 -2.29 12.79 -8.73
C GLU A 21 -1.78 11.94 -7.56
N GLY A 22 -0.54 11.47 -7.66
CA GLY A 22 0.16 10.67 -6.68
C GLY A 22 0.07 9.16 -6.90
N LEU A 23 0.44 8.41 -5.88
CA LEU A 23 0.41 6.95 -5.87
C LEU A 23 -1.00 6.41 -5.58
N SER A 24 -1.49 5.50 -6.41
CA SER A 24 -2.80 4.84 -6.25
C SER A 24 -2.70 3.33 -6.45
N VAL A 25 -3.69 2.60 -5.92
CA VAL A 25 -3.73 1.13 -5.98
C VAL A 25 -5.12 0.67 -6.37
N THR A 26 -5.19 -0.31 -7.26
CA THR A 26 -6.41 -1.07 -7.55
C THR A 26 -6.20 -2.57 -7.38
N VAL A 27 -7.28 -3.27 -7.01
CA VAL A 27 -7.37 -4.73 -6.95
C VAL A 27 -8.54 -5.13 -7.83
N ASP A 28 -8.27 -5.91 -8.87
CA ASP A 28 -9.26 -6.34 -9.87
C ASP A 28 -10.08 -5.17 -10.44
N GLY A 29 -9.40 -4.05 -10.69
CA GLY A 29 -10.00 -2.80 -11.21
C GLY A 29 -10.78 -1.97 -10.20
N ARG A 30 -10.82 -2.37 -8.91
CA ARG A 30 -11.50 -1.61 -7.84
C ARG A 30 -10.49 -0.85 -6.98
N PRO A 31 -10.82 0.36 -6.50
CA PRO A 31 -9.93 1.12 -5.61
C PRO A 31 -9.54 0.33 -4.37
N ALA A 32 -8.26 0.38 -4.02
CA ALA A 32 -7.68 -0.26 -2.85
C ALA A 32 -6.74 0.71 -2.11
N ARG A 33 -6.23 0.27 -0.95
CA ARG A 33 -5.39 1.08 -0.07
C ARG A 33 -4.12 0.33 0.29
N LEU A 34 -3.00 1.06 0.39
CA LEU A 34 -1.78 0.52 0.99
C LEU A 34 -1.91 0.44 2.51
N ALA A 35 -1.17 -0.49 3.10
CA ALA A 35 -1.09 -0.68 4.53
C ALA A 35 0.34 -1.00 4.96
N ILE A 36 0.72 -0.55 6.15
CA ILE A 36 1.94 -0.96 6.83
C ILE A 36 1.56 -2.06 7.80
N VAL A 37 2.15 -3.22 7.58
CA VAL A 37 1.92 -4.43 8.36
C VAL A 37 3.22 -4.75 9.09
N THR A 38 3.15 -4.88 10.40
CA THR A 38 4.28 -5.32 11.23
C THR A 38 4.55 -6.81 11.06
N GLU A 39 5.66 -7.29 11.58
CA GLU A 39 6.08 -8.70 11.45
C GLU A 39 5.07 -9.69 12.06
N ASP A 40 4.39 -9.31 13.13
CA ASP A 40 3.31 -10.07 13.79
C ASP A 40 1.96 -9.99 13.07
N GLY A 41 1.89 -9.27 11.94
CA GLY A 41 0.69 -9.17 11.11
C GLY A 41 -0.26 -8.05 11.50
N GLN A 42 0.11 -7.17 12.44
CA GLN A 42 -0.71 -6.02 12.83
C GLN A 42 -0.63 -4.91 11.76
N VAL A 43 -1.78 -4.38 11.35
CA VAL A 43 -1.84 -3.19 10.49
C VAL A 43 -1.69 -1.95 11.36
N ILE A 44 -0.59 -1.22 11.26
CA ILE A 44 -0.37 -0.01 12.07
C ILE A 44 -0.84 1.28 11.38
N ALA A 45 -0.91 1.26 10.05
CA ALA A 45 -1.44 2.38 9.26
C ALA A 45 -1.95 1.88 7.91
N ALA A 46 -3.02 2.47 7.40
CA ALA A 46 -3.53 2.17 6.06
C ALA A 46 -4.21 3.39 5.41
N GLY A 47 -4.24 3.41 4.08
CA GLY A 47 -4.91 4.45 3.29
C GLY A 47 -3.98 5.46 2.64
N ASP A 48 -4.55 6.61 2.29
CA ASP A 48 -3.91 7.62 1.44
C ASP A 48 -2.67 8.24 2.07
N SER A 49 -2.61 8.30 3.41
CA SER A 49 -1.42 8.75 4.14
C SER A 49 -0.21 7.86 3.87
N VAL A 50 -0.40 6.53 3.85
CA VAL A 50 0.64 5.56 3.54
C VAL A 50 1.11 5.70 2.09
N ALA A 51 0.16 5.88 1.15
CA ALA A 51 0.48 6.09 -0.26
C ALA A 51 1.31 7.35 -0.50
N LYS A 52 0.91 8.48 0.10
CA LYS A 52 1.63 9.75 0.01
C LYS A 52 3.03 9.67 0.60
N GLU A 53 3.19 9.00 1.75
CA GLU A 53 4.50 8.86 2.38
C GLU A 53 5.45 7.99 1.53
N ALA A 54 4.94 6.85 1.02
CA ALA A 54 5.71 5.98 0.14
C ALA A 54 6.18 6.69 -1.14
N GLU A 55 5.28 7.46 -1.76
CA GLU A 55 5.60 8.28 -2.93
C GLU A 55 6.66 9.34 -2.60
N ALA A 56 6.49 10.08 -1.49
CA ALA A 56 7.41 11.14 -1.10
C ALA A 56 8.85 10.61 -0.90
N VAL A 57 9.00 9.45 -0.23
CA VAL A 57 10.29 8.79 -0.05
C VAL A 57 10.90 8.40 -1.40
N ALA A 58 10.12 7.77 -2.29
CA ALA A 58 10.58 7.34 -3.60
C ALA A 58 11.01 8.53 -4.49
N VAL A 59 10.21 9.60 -4.53
CA VAL A 59 10.51 10.81 -5.29
C VAL A 59 11.75 11.52 -4.76
N ASN A 60 11.91 11.62 -3.44
CA ASN A 60 13.09 12.26 -2.84
C ASN A 60 14.36 11.44 -3.05
N ASN A 61 14.27 10.10 -3.01
CA ASN A 61 15.37 9.22 -3.38
C ASN A 61 15.81 9.48 -4.83
N TYR A 62 14.85 9.54 -5.76
CA TYR A 62 15.14 9.81 -7.16
C TYR A 62 15.73 11.21 -7.38
N ARG A 63 15.22 12.25 -6.70
CA ARG A 63 15.79 13.60 -6.75
C ARG A 63 17.23 13.64 -6.24
N ASN A 64 17.54 12.94 -5.16
CA ASN A 64 18.90 12.89 -4.63
C ASN A 64 19.86 12.17 -5.59
N PHE A 65 19.39 11.12 -6.27
CA PHE A 65 20.12 10.48 -7.35
C PHE A 65 20.44 11.48 -8.47
N LEU A 66 19.43 12.23 -8.93
CA LEU A 66 19.61 13.24 -9.99
C LEU A 66 20.53 14.41 -9.59
N LYS A 67 20.57 14.77 -8.30
CA LYS A 67 21.47 15.81 -7.78
C LYS A 67 22.93 15.36 -7.68
N GLY A 68 23.25 14.09 -7.97
CA GLY A 68 24.62 13.56 -7.88
C GLY A 68 25.14 13.49 -6.45
N GLN A 69 24.26 13.48 -5.44
CA GLN A 69 24.65 13.56 -4.04
C GLN A 69 25.21 12.24 -3.48
N GLY A 70 25.09 11.12 -4.20
CA GLY A 70 25.68 9.82 -3.80
C GLY A 70 24.98 9.11 -2.64
N PHE A 71 24.16 9.80 -1.84
CA PHE A 71 23.33 9.19 -0.79
C PHE A 71 21.89 8.97 -1.25
N LEU A 72 21.50 7.69 -1.32
CA LEU A 72 20.16 7.24 -1.73
C LEU A 72 19.23 6.94 -0.55
N ARG A 73 19.73 6.93 0.70
CA ARG A 73 18.86 6.65 1.84
C ARG A 73 18.03 7.89 2.18
N ILE A 74 16.71 7.77 2.03
CA ILE A 74 15.72 8.71 2.53
C ILE A 74 14.86 7.98 3.56
N LEU A 75 14.60 8.62 4.69
CA LEU A 75 13.69 8.13 5.72
C LEU A 75 12.47 9.05 5.78
N SER A 76 11.29 8.46 5.82
CA SER A 76 10.05 9.16 6.15
C SER A 76 10.09 9.65 7.59
N LYS A 77 9.17 10.55 7.95
CA LYS A 77 8.83 10.75 9.37
C LYS A 77 8.10 9.50 9.89
N PRO A 78 8.10 9.25 11.21
CA PRO A 78 7.25 8.22 11.79
C PRO A 78 5.78 8.45 11.40
N ILE A 79 5.12 7.39 10.94
CA ILE A 79 3.68 7.40 10.74
C ILE A 79 3.04 7.11 12.10
N GLU A 80 2.26 8.05 12.61
CA GLU A 80 1.48 7.82 13.82
C GLU A 80 0.45 6.71 13.55
N PRO A 81 0.35 5.68 14.41
CA PRO A 81 -0.55 4.57 14.18
C PRO A 81 -1.99 5.08 14.15
N SER A 82 -2.67 4.85 13.02
CA SER A 82 -4.09 5.16 12.92
C SER A 82 -4.85 4.13 13.76
N VAL A 83 -5.63 4.57 14.74
CA VAL A 83 -6.56 3.71 15.51
C VAL A 83 -7.43 2.96 14.51
N ILE A 84 -7.20 1.66 14.36
CA ILE A 84 -7.66 0.88 13.21
C ILE A 84 -9.19 0.79 13.25
N ALA A 85 -9.83 1.10 12.12
CA ALA A 85 -11.21 0.72 11.84
C ALA A 85 -11.39 -0.80 12.01
N GLU A 86 -12.54 -1.21 12.52
CA GLU A 86 -12.88 -2.59 12.87
C GLU A 86 -12.44 -3.64 11.84
N PRO A 87 -12.08 -4.86 12.29
CA PRO A 87 -11.66 -5.94 11.41
C PRO A 87 -12.74 -6.24 10.37
N ILE A 88 -12.33 -6.40 9.10
CA ILE A 88 -13.20 -6.78 7.99
C ILE A 88 -13.93 -8.08 8.38
N PRO A 89 -15.26 -8.08 8.50
CA PRO A 89 -15.98 -9.26 8.97
C PRO A 89 -15.78 -10.39 7.97
N LYS A 90 -15.25 -11.52 8.47
CA LYS A 90 -15.21 -12.78 7.71
C LYS A 90 -16.64 -13.09 7.28
N ARG A 91 -16.86 -13.19 5.97
CA ARG A 91 -18.16 -13.53 5.36
C ARG A 91 -18.68 -14.81 6.03
N ALA A 92 -19.71 -14.68 6.86
CA ALA A 92 -20.31 -15.81 7.56
C ALA A 92 -20.81 -16.83 6.53
N ALA A 93 -20.42 -18.08 6.71
CA ALA A 93 -20.89 -19.19 5.89
C ALA A 93 -22.44 -19.22 5.88
N PRO A 94 -23.08 -19.53 4.74
CA PRO A 94 -24.53 -19.61 4.67
C PRO A 94 -25.02 -20.67 5.67
N ARG A 95 -25.80 -20.23 6.66
CA ARG A 95 -26.49 -21.14 7.59
C ARG A 95 -27.40 -22.03 6.76
N SER A 96 -27.07 -23.32 6.67
CA SER A 96 -27.96 -24.33 6.13
C SER A 96 -29.26 -24.30 6.93
N ARG A 97 -30.37 -23.97 6.26
CA ARG A 97 -31.72 -24.11 6.83
C ARG A 97 -31.95 -25.60 7.06
N GLY A 98 -31.76 -26.04 8.30
CA GLY A 98 -32.17 -27.35 8.76
C GLY A 98 -33.69 -27.49 8.63
N THR A 99 -34.09 -28.44 7.80
CA THR A 99 -35.45 -28.95 7.63
C THR A 99 -35.97 -29.48 8.97
N ARG A 100 -37.02 -28.86 9.54
CA ARG A 100 -37.81 -29.47 10.61
C ARG A 100 -39.01 -30.18 9.97
N ARG A 101 -39.00 -31.51 10.07
CA ARG A 101 -40.20 -32.35 10.05
C ARG A 101 -40.74 -32.48 11.46
#